data_AF-A0A139SKI2-F1
#
_entry.id   AF-A0A139SKI2-F1
#
_cell.length_a   1.000
_cell.length_b   1.000
_cell.length_c   1.000
_cell.angle_alpha   90.00
_cell.angle_beta   90.00
_cell.angle_gamma   90.00
#
_symmetry.space_group_name_H-M   'P 1'
#
loop_
_entity.id
_entity.type
_entity.pdbx_description
1 polymer ?
#
loop_
_entity_poly.entity_id
_entity_poly.type
_entity_poly.pdbx_seq_one_letter_code
_entity_poly.pdbx_strand_id
1 'polypeptide(L)'
;MKNPLRLLSFLAAGFALTAIAPALQAQKLVIKGSDTLGAKLVPTIAEDYRALNPGRSFEIAAEGSSTGIAALISGTADIGMSSRRARPAELSNGAAKGVTLRPLIVCYDGIAIIVNAANPITTLTKRQVEQVFTGDLRSWDDLGSGAASGPISIYTRNTASGTYADFKALAMNKRDYAPSSQKLAGNEQIVAEVAANPNGIGYVGLAYINAPGVKVVAIEGDLPSKESVLANRYPYARPNFFYTNGEPQGEAARFIDYVLSEAGQQVVERVGFVPVR
;
A
#
# COMPACT_ATOMS: atom_id res chain seq x y z
N MET A 1 -27.74 -72.14 60.48
CA MET A 1 -26.56 -71.52 61.12
C MET A 1 -25.63 -70.96 60.05
N LYS A 2 -25.45 -69.63 60.06
CA LYS A 2 -24.37 -68.82 59.44
C LYS A 2 -24.19 -68.86 57.91
N ASN A 3 -24.86 -67.91 57.25
CA ASN A 3 -24.29 -67.17 56.11
C ASN A 3 -23.38 -66.05 56.64
N PRO A 4 -22.29 -65.72 55.92
CA PRO A 4 -21.84 -64.35 55.87
C PRO A 4 -21.89 -63.81 54.44
N LEU A 5 -22.59 -62.68 54.29
CA LEU A 5 -22.59 -61.84 53.10
C LEU A 5 -21.16 -61.36 52.79
N ARG A 6 -20.72 -61.51 51.55
CA ARG A 6 -19.64 -60.69 50.97
C ARG A 6 -20.28 -59.57 50.17
N LEU A 7 -20.13 -58.35 50.66
CA LEU A 7 -20.51 -57.12 49.98
C LEU A 7 -19.45 -56.85 48.91
N LEU A 8 -19.79 -56.99 47.62
CA LEU A 8 -18.96 -56.55 46.51
C LEU A 8 -19.41 -55.15 46.10
N SER A 9 -18.60 -54.16 46.44
CA SER A 9 -18.73 -52.77 46.03
C SER A 9 -18.41 -52.65 44.54
N PHE A 10 -19.40 -52.37 43.70
CA PHE A 10 -19.17 -51.96 42.31
C PHE A 10 -18.74 -50.49 42.30
N LEU A 11 -17.44 -50.25 42.06
CA LEU A 11 -16.92 -48.92 41.75
C LEU A 11 -17.13 -48.67 40.24
N ALA A 12 -18.21 -47.98 39.88
CA ALA A 12 -18.40 -47.50 38.51
C ALA A 12 -17.48 -46.30 38.27
N ALA A 13 -16.33 -46.53 37.63
CA ALA A 13 -15.48 -45.46 37.14
C ALA A 13 -16.13 -44.82 35.90
N GLY A 14 -16.82 -43.70 36.10
CA GLY A 14 -17.33 -42.86 35.02
C GLY A 14 -16.17 -42.21 34.26
N PHE A 15 -15.88 -42.70 33.06
CA PHE A 15 -15.01 -42.01 32.11
C PHE A 15 -15.75 -40.77 31.59
N ALA A 16 -15.45 -39.60 32.15
CA ALA A 16 -15.90 -38.33 31.59
C ALA A 16 -15.09 -38.07 30.31
N LEU A 17 -15.72 -38.27 29.16
CA LEU A 17 -15.18 -37.84 27.86
C LEU A 17 -15.24 -36.30 27.81
N THR A 18 -14.19 -35.62 28.23
CA THR A 18 -14.04 -34.19 27.93
C THR A 18 -13.75 -34.05 26.44
N ALA A 19 -14.75 -33.60 25.67
CA ALA A 19 -14.57 -33.19 24.29
C ALA A 19 -13.62 -31.99 24.27
N ILE A 20 -12.37 -32.21 23.86
CA ILE A 20 -11.42 -31.14 23.55
C ILE A 20 -11.92 -30.53 22.23
N ALA A 21 -12.67 -29.42 22.33
CA ALA A 21 -12.94 -28.61 21.15
C ALA A 21 -11.58 -28.17 20.58
N PRO A 22 -11.30 -28.38 19.28
CA PRO A 22 -10.05 -27.92 18.70
C PRO A 22 -10.00 -26.40 18.89
N ALA A 23 -8.97 -25.92 19.57
CA ALA A 23 -8.69 -24.50 19.67
C ALA A 23 -8.70 -23.95 18.24
N LEU A 24 -9.56 -22.95 17.98
CA LEU A 24 -9.65 -22.29 16.69
C LEU A 24 -8.25 -21.75 16.38
N GLN A 25 -7.47 -22.50 15.59
CA GLN A 25 -6.09 -22.12 15.31
C GLN A 25 -6.17 -20.83 14.52
N ALA A 26 -5.80 -19.72 15.15
CA ALA A 26 -5.84 -18.40 14.53
C ALA A 26 -5.01 -18.46 13.25
N GLN A 27 -5.67 -18.45 12.09
CA GLN A 27 -4.98 -18.35 10.80
C GLN A 27 -4.44 -16.93 10.72
N LYS A 28 -3.12 -16.81 10.91
CA LYS A 28 -2.37 -15.57 10.75
C LYS A 28 -2.13 -15.34 9.26
N LEU A 29 -2.54 -14.17 8.75
CA LEU A 29 -2.27 -13.76 7.39
C LEU A 29 -1.10 -12.76 7.37
N VAL A 30 -0.03 -13.08 6.66
CA VAL A 30 1.18 -12.27 6.55
C VAL A 30 1.15 -11.48 5.24
N ILE A 31 1.07 -10.16 5.34
CA ILE A 31 0.93 -9.24 4.22
C ILE A 31 2.09 -8.26 4.23
N LYS A 32 2.90 -8.24 3.17
CA LYS A 32 4.12 -7.40 3.12
C LYS A 32 4.19 -6.60 1.83
N GLY A 33 4.77 -5.41 1.88
CA GLY A 33 5.20 -4.69 0.69
C GLY A 33 4.84 -3.21 0.69
N SER A 34 4.17 -2.77 -0.36
CA SER A 34 3.88 -1.36 -0.67
C SER A 34 3.41 -0.55 0.54
N ASP A 35 4.18 0.45 0.93
CA ASP A 35 3.77 1.52 1.87
C ASP A 35 2.48 2.23 1.44
N THR A 36 2.29 2.47 0.14
CA THR A 36 1.06 3.10 -0.38
C THR A 36 -0.18 2.37 0.15
N LEU A 37 -0.17 1.04 0.11
CA LEU A 37 -1.27 0.20 0.59
C LEU A 37 -1.17 -0.08 2.10
N GLY A 38 0.03 -0.38 2.58
CA GLY A 38 0.29 -0.98 3.87
C GLY A 38 0.30 -0.03 5.07
N ALA A 39 0.47 1.27 4.85
CA ALA A 39 0.48 2.24 5.95
C ALA A 39 -0.93 2.63 6.44
N LYS A 40 -1.94 2.66 5.54
CA LYS A 40 -3.33 3.03 5.91
C LYS A 40 -4.37 2.02 5.47
N LEU A 41 -4.40 1.65 4.19
CA LEU A 41 -5.51 0.87 3.62
C LEU A 41 -5.60 -0.54 4.20
N VAL A 42 -4.52 -1.31 4.12
CA VAL A 42 -4.55 -2.72 4.55
C VAL A 42 -4.77 -2.89 6.05
N PRO A 43 -4.16 -2.08 6.95
CA PRO A 43 -4.52 -2.10 8.37
C PRO A 43 -6.01 -1.82 8.61
N THR A 44 -6.59 -0.83 7.93
CA THR A 44 -8.01 -0.48 8.07
C THR A 44 -8.93 -1.61 7.57
N ILE A 45 -8.63 -2.19 6.41
CA ILE A 45 -9.40 -3.34 5.88
C ILE A 45 -9.26 -4.55 6.81
N ALA A 46 -8.06 -4.80 7.36
CA ALA A 46 -7.83 -5.92 8.26
C ALA A 46 -8.60 -5.78 9.58
N GLU A 47 -8.76 -4.55 10.08
CA GLU A 47 -9.61 -4.26 11.25
C GLU A 47 -11.09 -4.60 10.97
N ASP A 48 -11.64 -4.08 9.88
CA ASP A 48 -13.05 -4.32 9.50
C ASP A 48 -13.29 -5.80 9.21
N TYR A 49 -12.36 -6.46 8.52
CA TYR A 49 -12.44 -7.90 8.25
C TYR A 49 -12.40 -8.74 9.54
N ARG A 50 -11.58 -8.37 10.53
CA ARG A 50 -11.52 -9.04 11.85
C ARG A 50 -12.81 -8.90 12.63
N ALA A 51 -13.49 -7.75 12.53
CA ALA A 51 -14.78 -7.54 13.18
C ALA A 51 -15.84 -8.54 12.67
N LEU A 52 -15.77 -8.90 11.38
CA LEU A 52 -16.65 -9.88 10.75
C LEU A 52 -16.16 -11.32 10.90
N ASN A 53 -14.85 -11.53 11.10
CA ASN A 53 -14.22 -12.84 11.18
C ASN A 53 -13.37 -12.97 12.46
N PRO A 54 -14.00 -13.23 13.63
CA PRO A 54 -13.28 -13.38 14.88
C PRO A 54 -12.20 -14.48 14.81
N GLY A 55 -11.08 -14.25 15.51
CA GLY A 55 -9.96 -15.19 15.58
C GLY A 55 -8.96 -15.11 14.42
N ARG A 56 -9.12 -14.18 13.48
CA ARG A 56 -8.13 -13.92 12.41
C ARG A 56 -7.10 -12.91 12.90
N SER A 57 -5.83 -13.13 12.59
CA SER A 57 -4.73 -12.22 12.94
C SER A 57 -3.92 -11.85 11.71
N PHE A 58 -3.28 -10.69 11.76
CA PHE A 58 -2.57 -10.11 10.62
C PHE A 58 -1.17 -9.69 11.04
N GLU A 59 -0.18 -9.97 10.20
CA GLU A 59 1.14 -9.32 10.23
C GLU A 59 1.26 -8.47 8.98
N ILE A 60 1.30 -7.15 9.15
CA ILE A 60 1.36 -6.20 8.04
C ILE A 60 2.71 -5.46 8.11
N ALA A 61 3.50 -5.54 7.03
CA ALA A 61 4.75 -4.78 6.90
C ALA A 61 4.76 -3.92 5.63
N ALA A 62 5.02 -2.63 5.78
CA ALA A 62 4.82 -1.59 4.76
C ALA A 62 6.16 -1.01 4.25
N GLU A 63 7.06 -1.86 3.75
CA GLU A 63 8.46 -1.50 3.47
C GLU A 63 8.77 -1.20 1.98
N GLY A 64 7.79 -1.33 1.10
CA GLY A 64 7.92 -1.06 -0.34
C GLY A 64 7.52 -2.24 -1.24
N SER A 65 7.12 -1.95 -2.47
CA SER A 65 6.63 -2.96 -3.40
C SER A 65 7.67 -4.05 -3.70
N SER A 66 8.95 -3.67 -3.81
CA SER A 66 10.03 -4.63 -4.06
C SER A 66 10.19 -5.62 -2.89
N THR A 67 9.97 -5.19 -1.64
CA THR A 67 10.08 -6.08 -0.47
C THR A 67 8.92 -7.06 -0.41
N GLY A 68 7.70 -6.61 -0.73
CA GLY A 68 6.51 -7.47 -0.78
C GLY A 68 6.61 -8.56 -1.84
N ILE A 69 7.08 -8.21 -3.05
CA ILE A 69 7.33 -9.18 -4.11
C ILE A 69 8.43 -10.17 -3.69
N ALA A 70 9.53 -9.70 -3.09
CA ALA A 70 10.59 -10.57 -2.61
C ALA A 70 10.12 -11.52 -1.50
N ALA A 71 9.29 -11.02 -0.56
CA ALA A 71 8.73 -11.81 0.54
C ALA A 71 7.79 -12.91 0.03
N LEU A 72 6.98 -12.62 -0.99
CA LEU A 72 6.13 -13.61 -1.64
C LEU A 72 6.97 -14.67 -2.37
N ILE A 73 8.03 -14.26 -3.09
CA ILE A 73 8.96 -15.18 -3.77
C ILE A 73 9.69 -16.08 -2.76
N SER A 74 9.98 -15.61 -1.54
CA SER A 74 10.65 -16.39 -0.50
C SER A 74 9.70 -17.20 0.39
N GLY A 75 8.38 -17.08 0.19
CA GLY A 75 7.37 -17.74 1.03
C GLY A 75 7.25 -17.16 2.45
N THR A 76 7.70 -15.93 2.66
CA THR A 76 7.63 -15.22 3.97
C THR A 76 6.46 -14.23 4.07
N ALA A 77 5.63 -14.18 3.04
CA ALA A 77 4.35 -13.47 3.01
C ALA A 77 3.33 -14.30 2.21
N ASP A 78 2.08 -14.28 2.64
CA ASP A 78 0.94 -14.86 1.92
C ASP A 78 0.47 -13.93 0.80
N ILE A 79 0.54 -12.61 1.03
CA ILE A 79 0.16 -11.56 0.09
C ILE A 79 1.29 -10.53 -0.04
N GLY A 80 1.72 -10.28 -1.27
CA GLY A 80 2.62 -9.18 -1.63
C GLY A 80 1.85 -7.93 -2.05
N MET A 81 1.96 -6.82 -1.31
CA MET A 81 1.39 -5.53 -1.69
C MET A 81 2.31 -4.80 -2.68
N SER A 82 1.79 -4.28 -3.77
CA SER A 82 2.58 -3.54 -4.76
C SER A 82 1.81 -2.36 -5.36
N SER A 83 2.44 -1.19 -5.44
CA SER A 83 1.89 -0.01 -6.13
C SER A 83 2.41 0.16 -7.56
N ARG A 84 2.93 -0.94 -8.12
CA ARG A 84 3.41 -1.08 -9.51
C ARG A 84 3.24 -2.54 -9.95
N ARG A 85 3.39 -2.82 -11.23
CA ARG A 85 3.55 -4.21 -11.67
C ARG A 85 4.89 -4.80 -11.24
N ALA A 86 4.93 -6.11 -11.02
CA ALA A 86 6.16 -6.87 -10.86
C ALA A 86 7.06 -6.69 -12.10
N ARG A 87 8.35 -6.46 -11.87
CA ARG A 87 9.36 -6.25 -12.91
C ARG A 87 9.67 -7.57 -13.61
N PRO A 88 10.15 -7.56 -14.87
CA PRO A 88 10.57 -8.77 -15.57
C PRO A 88 11.54 -9.63 -14.74
N ALA A 89 12.54 -9.02 -14.10
CA ALA A 89 13.48 -9.73 -13.24
C ALA A 89 12.82 -10.38 -12.02
N GLU A 90 11.78 -9.76 -11.45
CA GLU A 90 11.02 -10.33 -10.32
C GLU A 90 10.15 -11.50 -10.78
N LEU A 91 9.52 -11.39 -11.96
CA LEU A 91 8.76 -12.47 -12.58
C LEU A 91 9.66 -13.68 -12.86
N SER A 92 10.82 -13.47 -13.49
CA SER A 92 11.79 -14.53 -13.76
C SER A 92 12.32 -15.18 -12.47
N ASN A 93 12.62 -14.38 -11.44
CA ASN A 93 13.07 -14.90 -10.15
C ASN A 93 11.98 -15.71 -9.44
N GLY A 94 10.72 -15.26 -9.49
CA GLY A 94 9.58 -16.01 -8.98
C GLY A 94 9.44 -17.36 -9.69
N ALA A 95 9.42 -17.35 -11.03
CA ALA A 95 9.32 -18.56 -11.83
C ALA A 95 10.45 -19.56 -11.54
N ALA A 96 11.70 -19.08 -11.39
CA ALA A 96 12.85 -19.90 -11.03
C ALA A 96 12.72 -20.58 -9.65
N LYS A 97 11.86 -20.05 -8.76
CA LYS A 97 11.55 -20.62 -7.44
C LYS A 97 10.19 -21.30 -7.37
N GLY A 98 9.53 -21.53 -8.50
CA GLY A 98 8.19 -22.13 -8.55
C GLY A 98 7.08 -21.22 -8.02
N VAL A 99 7.32 -19.90 -7.95
CA VAL A 99 6.35 -18.89 -7.53
C VAL A 99 5.78 -18.18 -8.76
N THR A 100 4.49 -18.35 -9.01
CA THR A 100 3.77 -17.62 -10.07
C THR A 100 3.23 -16.32 -9.49
N LEU A 101 3.88 -15.18 -9.78
CA LEU A 101 3.43 -13.88 -9.29
C LEU A 101 2.14 -13.44 -10.00
N ARG A 102 0.99 -13.72 -9.38
CA ARG A 102 -0.33 -13.35 -9.92
C ARG A 102 -0.76 -11.97 -9.43
N PRO A 103 -0.93 -10.97 -10.32
CA PRO A 103 -1.43 -9.65 -9.93
C PRO A 103 -2.96 -9.63 -9.79
N LEU A 104 -3.44 -9.02 -8.72
CA LEU A 104 -4.84 -8.70 -8.45
C LEU A 104 -4.97 -7.20 -8.23
N ILE A 105 -5.69 -6.49 -9.10
CA ILE A 105 -5.96 -5.05 -8.90
C ILE A 105 -6.97 -4.92 -7.76
N VAL A 106 -6.62 -4.19 -6.70
CA VAL A 106 -7.46 -4.02 -5.50
C VAL A 106 -8.01 -2.61 -5.33
N CYS A 107 -7.34 -1.61 -5.91
CA CYS A 107 -7.79 -0.23 -5.99
C CYS A 107 -6.97 0.52 -7.06
N TYR A 108 -7.42 1.72 -7.42
CA TYR A 108 -6.65 2.71 -8.16
C TYR A 108 -6.16 3.82 -7.22
N ASP A 109 -5.16 4.56 -7.68
CA ASP A 109 -4.52 5.67 -6.99
C ASP A 109 -4.08 6.74 -8.00
N GLY A 110 -3.86 7.95 -7.52
CA GLY A 110 -3.25 9.04 -8.28
C GLY A 110 -2.01 9.53 -7.55
N ILE A 111 -0.86 9.50 -8.21
CA ILE A 111 0.37 10.05 -7.61
C ILE A 111 0.28 11.59 -7.67
N ALA A 112 -0.14 12.18 -6.55
CA ALA A 112 -0.31 13.61 -6.38
C ALA A 112 1.03 14.29 -6.16
N ILE A 113 1.26 15.42 -6.86
CA ILE A 113 2.35 16.33 -6.50
C ILE A 113 1.88 17.22 -5.36
N ILE A 114 2.67 17.29 -4.30
CA ILE A 114 2.42 18.16 -3.16
C ILE A 114 3.56 19.16 -2.98
N VAL A 115 3.20 20.35 -2.55
CA VAL A 115 4.12 21.40 -2.12
C VAL A 115 3.70 21.88 -0.73
N ASN A 116 4.58 22.64 -0.07
CA ASN A 116 4.22 23.32 1.17
C ASN A 116 2.99 24.21 0.96
N ALA A 117 2.10 24.28 1.95
CA ALA A 117 0.89 25.09 1.88
C ALA A 117 1.17 26.59 1.61
N ALA A 118 2.31 27.11 2.04
CA ALA A 118 2.71 28.50 1.81
C ALA A 118 3.31 28.76 0.40
N ASN A 119 3.66 27.72 -0.35
CA ASN A 119 4.17 27.89 -1.71
C ASN A 119 3.04 28.41 -2.62
N PRO A 120 3.22 29.45 -3.45
CA PRO A 120 2.15 30.03 -4.26
C PRO A 120 1.75 29.15 -5.46
N ILE A 121 2.56 28.20 -5.91
CA ILE A 121 2.26 27.38 -7.09
C ILE A 121 0.98 26.57 -6.91
N THR A 122 0.12 26.60 -7.92
CA THR A 122 -1.14 25.85 -7.96
C THR A 122 -1.20 24.85 -9.10
N THR A 123 -0.36 25.02 -10.13
CA THR A 123 -0.33 24.15 -11.31
C THR A 123 1.09 23.96 -11.84
N LEU A 124 1.35 22.80 -12.43
CA LEU A 124 2.56 22.50 -13.20
C LEU A 124 2.18 21.78 -14.50
N THR A 125 2.98 21.97 -15.54
CA THR A 125 2.94 21.11 -16.73
C THR A 125 3.67 19.78 -16.45
N LYS A 126 3.34 18.71 -17.19
CA LYS A 126 4.09 17.44 -17.09
C LYS A 126 5.60 17.63 -17.32
N ARG A 127 5.97 18.53 -18.24
CA ARG A 127 7.36 18.88 -18.53
C ARG A 127 8.05 19.52 -17.34
N GLN A 128 7.39 20.45 -16.64
CA GLN A 128 7.95 21.05 -15.43
C GLN A 128 8.10 20.03 -14.32
N VAL A 129 7.13 19.12 -14.15
CA VAL A 129 7.26 18.00 -13.19
C VAL A 129 8.49 17.15 -13.51
N GLU A 130 8.65 16.73 -14.76
CA GLU A 130 9.85 16.00 -15.20
C GLU A 130 11.12 16.78 -14.83
N GLN A 131 11.24 18.02 -15.29
CA GLN A 131 12.44 18.83 -15.14
C GLN A 131 12.78 19.15 -13.68
N VAL A 132 11.78 19.34 -12.81
CA VAL A 132 12.01 19.53 -11.37
C VAL A 132 12.54 18.24 -10.76
N PHE A 133 11.87 17.10 -10.98
CA PHE A 133 12.26 15.83 -10.34
C PHE A 133 13.54 15.22 -10.93
N THR A 134 13.97 15.60 -12.13
CA THR A 134 15.28 15.27 -12.72
C THR A 134 16.38 16.25 -12.32
N GLY A 135 16.02 17.42 -11.77
CA GLY A 135 16.97 18.45 -11.34
C GLY A 135 17.49 19.33 -12.48
N ASP A 136 16.78 19.39 -13.60
CA ASP A 136 17.01 20.37 -14.68
C ASP A 136 16.56 21.77 -14.22
N LEU A 137 15.44 21.85 -13.50
CA LEU A 137 15.01 23.05 -12.78
C LEU A 137 15.31 22.84 -11.30
N ARG A 138 16.06 23.78 -10.72
CA ARG A 138 16.61 23.66 -9.36
C ARG A 138 16.13 24.75 -8.44
N SER A 139 15.49 25.78 -8.99
CA SER A 139 14.93 26.89 -8.27
C SER A 139 13.48 27.12 -8.67
N TRP A 140 12.67 27.55 -7.71
CA TRP A 140 11.30 27.99 -7.98
C TRP A 140 11.26 29.16 -8.96
N ASP A 141 12.30 30.00 -8.99
CA ASP A 141 12.47 31.09 -9.94
C ASP A 141 12.52 30.60 -11.41
N ASP A 142 12.93 29.34 -11.64
CA ASP A 142 13.01 28.74 -12.98
C ASP A 142 11.61 28.45 -13.59
N LEU A 143 10.54 28.51 -12.77
CA LEU A 143 9.17 28.20 -13.19
C LEU A 143 8.37 29.42 -13.67
N GLY A 144 8.97 30.62 -13.60
CA GLY A 144 8.39 31.87 -14.09
C GLY A 144 7.69 32.71 -13.02
N SER A 145 7.05 33.78 -13.46
CA SER A 145 6.36 34.73 -12.57
C SER A 145 5.20 34.08 -11.81
N GLY A 146 5.15 34.30 -10.49
CA GLY A 146 4.13 33.72 -9.60
C GLY A 146 4.55 32.44 -8.87
N ALA A 147 5.75 31.91 -9.15
CA ALA A 147 6.38 30.89 -8.31
C ALA A 147 6.95 31.48 -7.01
N ALA A 148 7.28 30.61 -6.06
CA ALA A 148 8.13 31.00 -4.93
C ALA A 148 9.52 31.42 -5.44
N SER A 149 10.37 31.92 -4.55
CA SER A 149 11.78 32.15 -4.85
C SER A 149 12.66 31.22 -4.04
N GLY A 150 13.82 30.86 -4.58
CA GLY A 150 14.82 30.03 -3.90
C GLY A 150 14.91 28.60 -4.42
N PRO A 151 15.80 27.78 -3.81
CA PRO A 151 16.10 26.43 -4.29
C PRO A 151 14.94 25.46 -4.02
N ILE A 152 14.74 24.49 -4.90
CA ILE A 152 13.73 23.43 -4.74
C ILE A 152 14.32 22.28 -3.92
N SER A 153 13.63 21.91 -2.84
CA SER A 153 13.95 20.70 -2.06
C SER A 153 13.05 19.54 -2.51
N ILE A 154 13.64 18.52 -3.13
CA ILE A 154 12.90 17.42 -3.76
C ILE A 154 12.86 16.22 -2.83
N TYR A 155 11.65 15.81 -2.45
CA TYR A 155 11.39 14.64 -1.61
C TYR A 155 10.78 13.51 -2.45
N THR A 156 11.40 12.35 -2.39
CA THR A 156 11.04 11.17 -3.20
C THR A 156 10.96 9.95 -2.31
N ARG A 157 10.44 8.85 -2.85
CA ARG A 157 10.44 7.57 -2.16
C ARG A 157 11.78 6.85 -2.32
N ASN A 158 12.11 5.95 -1.41
CA ASN A 158 13.25 5.05 -1.56
C ASN A 158 13.08 4.10 -2.76
N THR A 159 14.16 3.43 -3.17
CA THR A 159 14.20 2.57 -4.36
C THR A 159 13.39 1.28 -4.23
N ALA A 160 12.97 0.90 -3.02
CA ALA A 160 12.08 -0.23 -2.79
C ALA A 160 10.61 0.10 -3.12
N SER A 161 10.26 1.38 -3.19
CA SER A 161 8.90 1.85 -3.43
C SER A 161 8.43 1.60 -4.86
N GLY A 162 7.19 1.11 -5.01
CA GLY A 162 6.52 1.09 -6.31
C GLY A 162 6.25 2.51 -6.83
N THR A 163 5.88 3.44 -5.95
CA THR A 163 5.72 4.87 -6.30
C THR A 163 6.97 5.49 -6.91
N TYR A 164 8.17 5.17 -6.40
CA TYR A 164 9.42 5.63 -6.99
C TYR A 164 9.58 5.18 -8.45
N ALA A 165 9.31 3.89 -8.72
CA ALA A 165 9.46 3.31 -10.05
C ALA A 165 8.37 3.80 -11.03
N ASP A 166 7.12 3.83 -10.60
CA ASP A 166 6.00 4.26 -11.45
C ASP A 166 6.04 5.76 -11.70
N PHE A 167 6.39 6.59 -10.72
CA PHE A 167 6.54 8.02 -10.93
C PHE A 167 7.67 8.33 -11.93
N LYS A 168 8.79 7.60 -11.84
CA LYS A 168 9.86 7.67 -12.84
C LYS A 168 9.36 7.32 -14.25
N ALA A 169 8.49 6.33 -14.39
CA ALA A 169 7.92 5.93 -15.68
C ALA A 169 6.85 6.91 -16.21
N LEU A 170 5.95 7.39 -15.34
CA LEU A 170 4.77 8.18 -15.68
C LEU A 170 5.07 9.68 -15.82
N ALA A 171 5.92 10.22 -14.94
CA ALA A 171 6.14 11.66 -14.80
C ALA A 171 7.51 12.13 -15.29
N MET A 172 8.49 11.23 -15.43
CA MET A 172 9.88 11.62 -15.69
C MET A 172 10.50 10.99 -16.94
N ASN A 173 9.69 10.40 -17.82
CA ASN A 173 10.17 9.74 -19.04
C ASN A 173 11.31 8.73 -18.77
N LYS A 174 11.24 8.02 -17.64
CA LYS A 174 12.25 7.06 -17.16
C LYS A 174 13.65 7.64 -16.90
N ARG A 175 13.80 8.96 -16.82
CA ARG A 175 15.05 9.62 -16.41
C ARG A 175 15.32 9.43 -14.92
N ASP A 176 16.59 9.52 -14.54
CA ASP A 176 16.97 9.45 -13.14
C ASP A 176 16.48 10.67 -12.36
N TYR A 177 16.17 10.44 -11.07
CA TYR A 177 15.89 11.52 -10.15
C TYR A 177 17.10 12.41 -9.96
N ALA A 178 16.85 13.67 -9.64
CA ALA A 178 17.86 14.62 -9.25
C ALA A 178 18.78 13.99 -8.18
N PRO A 179 20.12 14.06 -8.33
CA PRO A 179 21.04 13.55 -7.33
C PRO A 179 20.86 14.20 -5.95
N SER A 180 20.31 15.43 -5.92
CA SER A 180 19.95 16.17 -4.70
C SER A 180 18.64 15.72 -4.06
N SER A 181 17.87 14.81 -4.69
CA SER A 181 16.60 14.34 -4.12
C SER A 181 16.81 13.54 -2.85
N GLN A 182 15.97 13.81 -1.86
CA GLN A 182 15.96 13.10 -0.58
C GLN A 182 15.02 11.90 -0.69
N LYS A 183 15.52 10.71 -0.36
CA LYS A 183 14.77 9.45 -0.46
C LYS A 183 14.22 9.06 0.89
N LEU A 184 12.89 8.99 0.98
CA LEU A 184 12.15 8.76 2.22
C LEU A 184 11.43 7.41 2.20
N ALA A 185 11.14 6.89 3.40
CA ALA A 185 10.58 5.56 3.57
C ALA A 185 9.14 5.46 3.03
N GLY A 186 8.30 6.45 3.31
CA GLY A 186 6.86 6.37 3.11
C GLY A 186 6.20 7.68 2.70
N ASN A 187 4.90 7.63 2.38
CA ASN A 187 4.10 8.80 2.05
C ASN A 187 4.03 9.81 3.21
N GLU A 188 3.87 9.32 4.45
CA GLU A 188 3.75 10.19 5.64
C GLU A 188 5.02 11.00 5.89
N GLN A 189 6.20 10.40 5.63
CA GLN A 189 7.47 11.11 5.76
C GLN A 189 7.62 12.19 4.68
N ILE A 190 7.19 11.93 3.43
CA ILE A 190 7.17 12.98 2.39
C ILE A 190 6.25 14.13 2.79
N VAL A 191 5.05 13.83 3.31
CA VAL A 191 4.15 14.86 3.82
C VAL A 191 4.82 15.70 4.90
N ALA A 192 5.44 15.07 5.90
CA ALA A 192 6.06 15.76 7.02
C ALA A 192 7.19 16.70 6.56
N GLU A 193 8.06 16.22 5.67
CA GLU A 193 9.17 17.01 5.12
C GLU A 193 8.66 18.18 4.26
N VAL A 194 7.66 17.96 3.41
CA VAL A 194 7.07 19.03 2.58
C VAL A 194 6.35 20.07 3.45
N ALA A 195 5.64 19.64 4.49
CA ALA A 195 4.95 20.54 5.41
C ALA A 195 5.92 21.42 6.22
N ALA A 196 7.09 20.90 6.56
CA ALA A 196 8.11 21.63 7.32
C ALA A 196 9.00 22.55 6.47
N ASN A 197 8.98 22.40 5.14
CA ASN A 197 9.87 23.12 4.23
C ASN A 197 9.09 23.97 3.21
N PRO A 198 9.06 25.31 3.31
CA PRO A 198 8.38 26.20 2.34
C PRO A 198 8.80 25.99 0.88
N ASN A 199 10.02 25.48 0.66
CA ASN A 199 10.59 25.20 -0.66
C ASN A 199 10.48 23.72 -1.06
N GLY A 200 9.78 22.90 -0.27
CA GLY A 200 9.62 21.48 -0.47
C GLY A 200 8.63 21.13 -1.57
N ILE A 201 9.00 20.15 -2.39
CA ILE A 201 8.11 19.45 -3.32
C ILE A 201 8.28 17.94 -3.14
N GLY A 202 7.17 17.21 -3.19
CA GLY A 202 7.18 15.76 -3.16
C GLY A 202 5.99 15.16 -3.89
N TYR A 203 5.90 13.84 -3.88
CA TYR A 203 4.75 13.12 -4.40
C TYR A 203 4.21 12.11 -3.40
N VAL A 204 2.89 11.97 -3.35
CA VAL A 204 2.19 11.04 -2.44
C VAL A 204 0.96 10.42 -3.13
N GLY A 205 0.46 9.31 -2.60
CA GLY A 205 -0.83 8.75 -3.01
C GLY A 205 -2.02 9.57 -2.51
N LEU A 206 -3.19 9.36 -3.10
CA LEU A 206 -4.43 10.11 -2.80
C LEU A 206 -4.81 10.11 -1.31
N ALA A 207 -4.59 8.99 -0.60
CA ALA A 207 -4.89 8.86 0.83
C ALA A 207 -4.06 9.77 1.77
N TYR A 208 -3.13 10.58 1.22
CA TYR A 208 -2.23 11.45 1.98
C TYR A 208 -2.32 12.93 1.61
N ILE A 209 -3.17 13.28 0.63
CA ILE A 209 -3.18 14.64 0.04
C ILE A 209 -3.80 15.71 0.95
N ASN A 210 -4.65 15.31 1.90
CA ASN A 210 -5.36 16.22 2.81
C ASN A 210 -4.60 16.45 4.13
N ALA A 211 -3.33 16.05 4.21
CA ALA A 211 -2.55 16.25 5.42
C ALA A 211 -2.28 17.75 5.68
N PRO A 212 -2.23 18.20 6.94
CA PRO A 212 -1.96 19.59 7.26
C PRO A 212 -0.59 20.06 6.76
N GLY A 213 -0.49 21.33 6.38
CA GLY A 213 0.78 21.98 6.00
C GLY A 213 1.24 21.72 4.56
N VAL A 214 0.52 20.88 3.80
CA VAL A 214 0.77 20.66 2.36
C VAL A 214 -0.44 21.06 1.54
N LYS A 215 -0.23 21.28 0.24
CA LYS A 215 -1.29 21.42 -0.74
C LYS A 215 -0.93 20.67 -2.03
N VAL A 216 -1.96 20.26 -2.76
CA VAL A 216 -1.81 19.56 -4.04
C VAL A 216 -1.63 20.57 -5.17
N VAL A 217 -0.77 20.23 -6.13
CA VAL A 217 -0.55 20.97 -7.35
C VAL A 217 -1.26 20.27 -8.51
N ALA A 218 -2.07 21.01 -9.26
CA ALA A 218 -2.73 20.49 -10.46
C ALA A 218 -1.70 20.21 -11.57
N ILE A 219 -1.92 19.15 -12.33
CA ILE A 219 -1.05 18.77 -13.45
C ILE A 219 -1.80 18.99 -14.74
N GLU A 220 -1.32 19.92 -15.57
CA GLU A 220 -2.01 20.35 -16.79
C GLU A 220 -3.46 20.80 -16.53
N GLY A 221 -3.74 21.35 -15.34
CA GLY A 221 -5.07 21.80 -14.92
C GLY A 221 -5.93 20.75 -14.21
N ASP A 222 -5.54 19.48 -14.21
CA ASP A 222 -6.27 18.41 -13.51
C ASP A 222 -5.72 18.16 -12.10
N LEU A 223 -6.61 18.14 -11.11
CA LEU A 223 -6.31 17.65 -9.77
C LEU A 223 -6.51 16.13 -9.70
N PRO A 224 -5.74 15.42 -8.85
CA PRO A 224 -5.97 14.01 -8.61
C PRO A 224 -7.24 13.83 -7.75
N SER A 225 -8.21 13.08 -8.27
CA SER A 225 -9.51 12.79 -7.62
C SER A 225 -10.03 11.44 -8.09
N LYS A 226 -11.09 10.92 -7.45
CA LYS A 226 -11.78 9.71 -7.90
C LYS A 226 -12.22 9.85 -9.36
N GLU A 227 -12.83 10.99 -9.67
CA GLU A 227 -13.38 11.31 -10.98
C GLU A 227 -12.28 11.40 -12.04
N SER A 228 -11.19 12.12 -11.77
CA SER A 228 -10.11 12.32 -12.75
C SER A 228 -9.23 11.07 -12.94
N VAL A 229 -9.13 10.20 -11.93
CA VAL A 229 -8.48 8.88 -12.05
C VAL A 229 -9.34 7.93 -12.89
N LEU A 230 -10.63 7.80 -12.59
CA LEU A 230 -11.52 6.90 -13.34
C LEU A 230 -11.75 7.36 -14.78
N ALA A 231 -11.80 8.67 -15.01
CA ALA A 231 -11.91 9.26 -16.34
C ALA A 231 -10.57 9.29 -17.12
N ASN A 232 -9.48 8.80 -16.52
CA ASN A 232 -8.13 8.82 -17.10
C ASN A 232 -7.66 10.23 -17.54
N ARG A 233 -8.13 11.27 -16.84
CA ARG A 233 -7.72 12.66 -17.08
C ARG A 233 -6.45 13.00 -16.30
N TYR A 234 -6.30 12.48 -15.08
CA TYR A 234 -5.11 12.72 -14.29
C TYR A 234 -3.92 11.85 -14.79
N PRO A 235 -2.78 12.44 -15.17
CA PRO A 235 -1.74 11.73 -15.93
C PRO A 235 -0.94 10.72 -15.12
N TYR A 236 -0.98 10.79 -13.78
CA TYR A 236 -0.22 9.91 -12.90
C TYR A 236 -1.11 8.92 -12.13
N ALA A 237 -2.24 8.56 -12.75
CA ALA A 237 -3.12 7.50 -12.28
C ALA A 237 -2.49 6.11 -12.48
N ARG A 238 -2.76 5.19 -11.56
CA ARG A 238 -2.25 3.81 -11.64
C ARG A 238 -3.13 2.83 -10.85
N PRO A 239 -3.09 1.53 -11.20
CA PRO A 239 -3.58 0.47 -10.34
C PRO A 239 -2.62 0.18 -9.17
N ASN A 240 -3.17 -0.30 -8.07
CA ASN A 240 -2.43 -0.97 -7.00
C ASN A 240 -2.84 -2.45 -6.93
N PHE A 241 -1.90 -3.28 -6.48
CA PHE A 241 -1.99 -4.72 -6.59
C PHE A 241 -1.78 -5.41 -5.26
N PHE A 242 -2.55 -6.47 -5.06
CA PHE A 242 -2.09 -7.62 -4.29
C PHE A 242 -1.48 -8.65 -5.24
N TYR A 243 -0.45 -9.32 -4.78
CA TYR A 243 0.23 -10.41 -5.45
C TYR A 243 0.11 -11.67 -4.60
N THR A 244 -0.14 -12.79 -5.26
CA THR A 244 -0.20 -14.12 -4.66
C THR A 244 0.65 -15.11 -5.47
N ASN A 245 1.00 -16.25 -4.86
CA ASN A 245 1.60 -17.35 -5.61
C ASN A 245 0.50 -18.16 -6.31
N GLY A 246 0.27 -17.89 -7.58
CA GLY A 246 -0.84 -18.45 -8.35
C GLY A 246 -2.19 -17.93 -7.85
N GLU A 247 -3.23 -18.73 -8.03
CA GLU A 247 -4.57 -18.42 -7.53
C GLU A 247 -4.56 -18.36 -5.99
N PRO A 248 -5.16 -17.33 -5.36
CA PRO A 248 -5.24 -17.25 -3.91
C PRO A 248 -6.04 -18.43 -3.34
N GLN A 249 -5.62 -18.90 -2.16
CA GLN A 249 -6.28 -20.00 -1.46
C GLN A 249 -6.44 -19.66 0.02
N GLY A 250 -7.30 -20.42 0.72
CA GLY A 250 -7.46 -20.33 2.16
C GLY A 250 -7.82 -18.92 2.64
N GLU A 251 -7.14 -18.47 3.70
CA GLU A 251 -7.39 -17.15 4.30
C GLU A 251 -7.01 -15.99 3.37
N ALA A 252 -5.98 -16.14 2.54
CA ALA A 252 -5.61 -15.11 1.57
C ALA A 252 -6.73 -14.88 0.55
N ALA A 253 -7.37 -15.94 0.05
CA ALA A 253 -8.52 -15.84 -0.85
C ALA A 253 -9.69 -15.11 -0.19
N ARG A 254 -10.08 -15.54 1.03
CA ARG A 254 -11.19 -14.90 1.77
C ARG A 254 -10.95 -13.42 2.02
N PHE A 255 -9.73 -13.06 2.40
CA PHE A 255 -9.36 -11.66 2.62
C PHE A 255 -9.39 -10.85 1.33
N ILE A 256 -8.86 -11.38 0.22
CA ILE A 256 -8.91 -10.74 -1.10
C ILE A 256 -10.35 -10.56 -1.58
N ASP A 257 -11.20 -11.57 -1.41
CA ASP A 257 -12.62 -11.50 -1.77
C ASP A 257 -13.34 -10.43 -0.97
N TYR A 258 -13.03 -10.30 0.33
CA TYR A 258 -13.54 -9.21 1.15
C TYR A 258 -13.04 -7.84 0.67
N VAL A 259 -11.74 -7.68 0.39
CA VAL A 259 -11.17 -6.43 -0.16
C VAL A 259 -11.91 -6.00 -1.42
N LEU A 260 -12.25 -6.96 -2.29
CA LEU A 260 -12.97 -6.72 -3.54
C LEU A 260 -14.49 -6.64 -3.38
N SER A 261 -15.05 -7.00 -2.23
CA SER A 261 -16.49 -6.88 -1.97
C SER A 261 -16.93 -5.42 -1.88
N GLU A 262 -18.24 -5.16 -1.94
CA GLU A 262 -18.79 -3.81 -1.75
C GLU A 262 -18.33 -3.20 -0.42
N ALA A 263 -18.37 -3.97 0.68
CA ALA A 263 -17.91 -3.52 1.99
C ALA A 263 -16.42 -3.15 1.98
N GLY A 264 -15.56 -3.99 1.37
CA GLY A 264 -14.13 -3.69 1.24
C GLY A 264 -13.86 -2.46 0.38
N GLN A 265 -14.60 -2.28 -0.71
CA GLN A 265 -14.46 -1.12 -1.59
C GLN A 265 -14.97 0.18 -0.96
N GLN A 266 -15.96 0.13 -0.07
CA GLN A 266 -16.32 1.27 0.77
C GLN A 266 -15.15 1.68 1.69
N VAL A 267 -14.37 0.73 2.22
CA VAL A 267 -13.16 1.03 2.99
C VAL A 267 -12.09 1.66 2.10
N VAL A 268 -11.90 1.16 0.87
CA VAL A 268 -10.98 1.74 -0.13
C VAL A 268 -11.29 3.22 -0.33
N GLU A 269 -12.56 3.56 -0.56
CA GLU A 269 -12.99 4.95 -0.73
C GLU A 269 -12.82 5.78 0.55
N ARG A 270 -13.23 5.25 1.71
CA ARG A 270 -13.12 5.91 3.02
C ARG A 270 -11.67 6.28 3.38
N VAL A 271 -10.71 5.44 3.02
CA VAL A 271 -9.27 5.70 3.24
C VAL A 271 -8.72 6.74 2.27
N GLY A 272 -9.41 6.98 1.14
CA GLY A 272 -9.01 7.96 0.13
C GLY A 272 -8.35 7.36 -1.12
N PHE A 273 -8.55 6.07 -1.37
CA PHE A 273 -8.20 5.43 -2.65
C PHE A 273 -9.40 5.43 -3.60
N VAL A 274 -9.15 5.06 -4.86
CA VAL A 274 -10.19 4.96 -5.88
C VAL A 274 -10.65 3.50 -6.00
N PRO A 275 -11.93 3.18 -5.72
CA PRO A 275 -12.45 1.82 -5.84
C PRO A 275 -12.36 1.24 -7.26
N VAL A 276 -12.32 -0.08 -7.34
CA VAL A 276 -12.42 -0.86 -8.60
C VAL A 276 -13.84 -1.33 -8.91
N ARG A 277 -14.76 -1.14 -7.97
CA ARG A 277 -16.19 -1.45 -8.07
C ARG A 277 -17.00 -0.36 -7.42
#